data_AF-A0A5N6UTX9-F1
#
_entry.id   AF-A0A5N6UTX9-F1
#
_cell.length_a   1.000
_cell.length_b   1.000
_cell.length_c   1.000
_cell.angle_alpha   90.00
_cell.angle_beta   90.00
_cell.angle_gamma   90.00
#
_symmetry.space_group_name_H-M   'P 1'
#
loop_
_entity.id
_entity.type
_entity.pdbx_description
1 polymer ?
#
loop_
_entity_poly.entity_id
_entity_poly.type
_entity_poly.pdbx_seq_one_letter_code
_entity_poly.pdbx_strand_id
1 'polypeptide(L)'
;MTERDHCIIEHTIPRRTSLFEGDGSFQVTGQEVNTIIRRKLDTIIFLTNNGRYTIERMIRGKDVSYSGVAGSKYLSAGHFFGADNKASHKVCNWTVSTWGELEAALVHPDLKYGTGL
;
A
#
# COMPACT_ATOMS: atom_id res chain seq x y z
N MET A 1 -8.62 -36.65 -30.26
CA MET A 1 -7.85 -35.56 -30.88
C MET A 1 -7.56 -34.58 -29.77
N THR A 2 -6.32 -34.65 -29.31
CA THR A 2 -5.72 -33.97 -28.16
C THR A 2 -5.45 -32.49 -28.46
N GLU A 3 -5.01 -31.79 -27.40
CA GLU A 3 -4.34 -30.49 -27.39
C GLU A 3 -5.22 -29.25 -27.20
N ARG A 4 -5.39 -28.87 -25.93
CA ARG A 4 -4.88 -27.60 -25.41
C ARG A 4 -4.78 -27.66 -23.88
N ASP A 5 -3.85 -28.47 -23.40
CA ASP A 5 -3.28 -28.35 -22.06
C ASP A 5 -2.39 -27.10 -22.01
N HIS A 6 -3.01 -25.92 -22.02
CA HIS A 6 -2.30 -24.71 -21.62
C HIS A 6 -2.13 -24.76 -20.11
N CYS A 7 -0.94 -25.21 -19.71
CA CYS A 7 -0.34 -25.13 -18.39
C CYS A 7 -0.77 -23.86 -17.63
N ILE A 8 -1.87 -23.94 -16.88
CA ILE A 8 -2.06 -23.08 -15.72
C ILE A 8 -1.31 -23.82 -14.63
N ILE A 9 -0.09 -23.37 -14.35
CA ILE A 9 0.53 -23.68 -13.07
C ILE A 9 -0.43 -23.09 -12.03
N GLU A 10 -1.24 -23.93 -11.38
CA GLU A 10 -1.90 -23.57 -10.14
C GLU A 10 -0.80 -23.07 -9.20
N HIS A 11 -0.74 -21.76 -9.00
CA HIS A 11 0.14 -21.19 -8.00
C HIS A 11 -0.43 -21.55 -6.63
N THR A 12 -0.02 -22.71 -6.12
CA THR A 12 -0.35 -23.26 -4.79
C THR A 12 0.33 -22.49 -3.64
N ILE A 13 1.08 -21.43 -3.95
CA ILE A 13 1.70 -20.54 -2.96
C ILE A 13 0.86 -19.26 -2.88
N PRO A 14 0.26 -18.94 -1.72
CA PRO A 14 -0.43 -17.67 -1.50
C PRO A 14 0.52 -16.50 -1.83
N ARG A 15 0.04 -15.54 -2.62
CA ARG A 15 0.81 -14.35 -3.00
C ARG A 15 0.29 -13.13 -2.25
N ARG A 16 1.22 -12.30 -1.78
CA ARG A 16 0.95 -11.01 -1.16
C ARG A 16 1.46 -9.90 -2.09
N THR A 17 0.62 -8.92 -2.38
CA THR A 17 0.95 -7.82 -3.29
C THR A 17 1.70 -6.74 -2.52
N SER A 18 2.81 -6.23 -3.05
CA SER A 18 3.52 -5.06 -2.50
C SER A 18 3.37 -3.87 -3.46
N LEU A 19 2.73 -2.81 -3.00
CA LEU A 19 2.49 -1.57 -3.75
C LEU A 19 3.39 -0.46 -3.20
N PHE A 20 4.06 0.26 -4.09
CA PHE A 20 4.88 1.43 -3.75
C PHE A 20 4.24 2.66 -4.37
N GLU A 21 3.72 3.55 -3.53
CA GLU A 21 2.94 4.70 -3.98
C GLU A 21 3.45 5.99 -3.32
N GLY A 22 3.39 7.11 -4.06
CA GLY A 22 3.61 8.44 -3.50
C GLY A 22 2.34 9.01 -2.88
N ASP A 23 2.49 9.91 -1.91
CA ASP A 23 1.38 10.60 -1.25
C ASP A 23 0.43 11.37 -2.18
N GLY A 24 0.96 12.01 -3.23
CA GLY A 24 0.19 12.71 -4.24
C GLY A 24 -0.59 11.77 -5.17
N SER A 25 0.07 10.72 -5.69
CA SER A 25 -0.59 9.71 -6.53
C SER A 25 -1.69 8.97 -5.76
N PHE A 26 -1.43 8.65 -4.49
CA PHE A 26 -2.41 8.01 -3.61
C PHE A 26 -3.68 8.87 -3.41
N GLN A 27 -3.59 10.20 -3.45
CA GLN A 27 -4.78 11.05 -3.32
C GLN A 27 -5.75 10.93 -4.50
N VAL A 28 -5.27 10.51 -5.67
CA VAL A 28 -6.11 10.36 -6.88
C VAL A 28 -6.96 9.09 -6.82
N THR A 29 -6.45 8.03 -6.18
CA THR A 29 -7.04 6.68 -6.20
C THR A 29 -7.20 6.01 -4.83
N GLY A 30 -6.95 6.73 -3.74
CA GLY A 30 -6.97 6.19 -2.37
C GLY A 30 -8.31 5.58 -1.93
N GLN A 31 -9.42 5.91 -2.61
CA GLN A 31 -10.71 5.25 -2.41
C GLN A 31 -10.68 3.75 -2.67
N GLU A 32 -9.75 3.25 -3.48
CA GLU A 32 -9.63 1.82 -3.79
C GLU A 32 -9.10 0.99 -2.60
N VAL A 33 -8.64 1.65 -1.52
CA VAL A 33 -8.43 0.97 -0.24
C VAL A 33 -9.73 0.31 0.25
N ASN A 34 -10.90 0.89 -0.03
CA ASN A 34 -12.19 0.25 0.23
C ASN A 34 -12.35 -1.09 -0.51
N THR A 35 -11.90 -1.16 -1.77
CA THR A 35 -11.93 -2.39 -2.56
C THR A 35 -11.02 -3.46 -1.97
N ILE A 36 -9.81 -3.07 -1.53
CA ILE A 36 -8.86 -3.96 -0.85
C ILE A 36 -9.50 -4.57 0.41
N ILE A 37 -10.10 -3.73 1.25
CA ILE A 37 -10.77 -4.16 2.49
C ILE A 37 -11.97 -5.06 2.18
N ARG A 38 -12.87 -4.62 1.30
CA ARG A 38 -14.09 -5.35 0.93
C ARG A 38 -13.78 -6.74 0.37
N ARG A 39 -12.73 -6.86 -0.44
CA ARG A 39 -12.31 -8.11 -1.07
C ARG A 39 -11.32 -8.92 -0.23
N LYS A 40 -10.90 -8.41 0.93
CA LYS A 40 -9.92 -9.05 1.82
C LYS A 40 -8.63 -9.43 1.09
N LEU A 41 -8.09 -8.51 0.29
CA LEU A 41 -6.87 -8.76 -0.50
C LEU A 41 -5.63 -8.62 0.38
N ASP A 42 -4.72 -9.58 0.32
CA ASP A 42 -3.44 -9.51 1.03
C ASP A 42 -2.47 -8.55 0.31
N THR A 43 -2.33 -7.35 0.86
CA THR A 43 -1.59 -6.24 0.24
C THR A 43 -0.71 -5.56 1.27
N ILE A 44 0.45 -5.07 0.86
CA ILE A 44 1.28 -4.13 1.64
C ILE A 44 1.39 -2.86 0.81
N ILE A 45 1.05 -1.71 1.38
CA ILE A 45 1.20 -0.41 0.72
C ILE A 45 2.33 0.36 1.38
N PHE A 46 3.44 0.53 0.66
CA PHE A 46 4.50 1.45 1.00
C PHE A 46 4.15 2.84 0.49
N LEU A 47 3.63 3.67 1.38
CA LEU A 47 3.27 5.05 1.05
C LEU A 47 4.41 6.01 1.40
N THR A 48 5.00 6.62 0.37
CA THR A 48 6.03 7.64 0.54
C THR A 48 5.39 9.01 0.76
N ASN A 49 5.38 9.47 2.02
CA ASN A 49 4.86 10.77 2.41
C ASN A 49 5.98 11.81 2.53
N ASN A 50 6.25 12.50 1.43
CA ASN A 50 7.28 13.54 1.33
C ASN A 50 6.66 14.96 1.21
N GLY A 51 5.33 15.05 1.28
CA GLY A 51 4.53 16.26 1.24
C GLY A 51 4.47 16.94 -0.13
N ARG A 52 5.05 16.32 -1.18
CA ARG A 52 5.26 16.96 -2.49
C ARG A 52 5.36 15.98 -3.64
N TYR A 53 4.86 16.41 -4.80
CA TYR A 53 5.14 15.79 -6.09
C TYR A 53 6.64 15.85 -6.46
N THR A 54 7.36 14.77 -6.20
CA THR A 54 8.84 14.74 -6.25
C THR A 54 9.38 14.71 -7.68
N ILE A 55 8.69 14.05 -8.63
CA ILE A 55 9.12 14.00 -10.03
C ILE A 55 9.01 15.39 -10.69
N GLU A 56 7.93 16.10 -10.40
CA GLU A 56 7.64 17.45 -10.88
C GLU A 56 8.69 18.44 -10.39
N ARG A 57 9.23 18.20 -9.19
CA ARG A 57 10.35 18.97 -8.62
C ARG A 57 11.66 18.74 -9.35
N MET A 58 11.91 17.52 -9.81
CA MET A 58 13.09 17.17 -10.60
C MET A 58 13.03 17.76 -12.02
N ILE A 59 11.83 17.87 -12.60
CA ILE A 59 11.65 18.35 -13.98
C ILE A 59 11.54 19.89 -14.05
N ARG A 60 10.81 20.53 -13.13
CA ARG A 60 10.43 21.96 -13.22
C ARG A 60 11.01 22.85 -12.13
N GLY A 61 11.87 22.31 -11.27
CA GLY A 61 12.58 23.07 -10.23
C GLY A 61 11.91 23.02 -8.85
N LYS A 62 12.64 23.47 -7.81
CA LYS A 62 12.30 23.23 -6.40
C LYS A 62 11.05 23.94 -5.87
N ASP A 63 10.61 25.03 -6.50
CA ASP A 63 9.65 26.00 -5.95
C ASP A 63 8.41 26.22 -6.82
N VAL A 64 7.92 25.15 -7.47
CA VAL A 64 6.61 25.22 -8.12
C VAL A 64 5.49 25.11 -7.09
N SER A 65 4.67 26.15 -6.98
CA SER A 65 3.63 26.33 -5.96
C SER A 65 2.55 25.25 -5.97
N TYR A 66 2.29 24.61 -7.12
CA TYR A 66 1.32 23.52 -7.25
C TYR A 66 1.87 22.14 -6.85
N SER A 67 3.15 22.03 -6.48
CA SER A 67 3.77 20.74 -6.10
C SER A 67 3.43 20.30 -4.68
N GLY A 68 2.82 21.17 -3.87
CA GLY A 68 2.40 20.85 -2.50
C GLY A 68 1.23 19.88 -2.49
N VAL A 69 1.38 18.79 -1.73
CA VAL A 69 0.31 17.82 -1.49
C VAL A 69 -0.29 18.13 -0.11
N ALA A 70 -1.62 18.16 0.00
CA ALA A 70 -2.27 18.38 1.29
C ALA A 70 -1.93 17.23 2.25
N GLY A 71 -1.42 17.54 3.45
CA GLY A 71 -1.06 16.53 4.44
C GLY A 71 -2.28 15.76 4.93
N SER A 72 -2.48 14.54 4.44
CA SER A 72 -3.58 13.66 4.86
C SER A 72 -3.15 12.70 5.95
N LYS A 73 -4.10 12.27 6.78
CA LYS A 73 -3.90 11.19 7.77
C LYS A 73 -4.03 9.83 7.09
N TYR A 74 -3.08 9.48 6.24
CA TYR A 74 -3.15 8.28 5.38
C TYR A 74 -3.38 6.97 6.13
N LEU A 75 -2.77 6.81 7.32
CA LEU A 75 -2.96 5.64 8.17
C LEU A 75 -4.42 5.47 8.68
N SER A 76 -5.22 6.54 8.64
CA SER A 76 -6.64 6.47 8.98
C SER A 76 -7.52 5.92 7.85
N ALA A 77 -6.99 5.76 6.63
CA ALA A 77 -7.76 5.32 5.46
C ALA A 77 -8.43 3.96 5.70
N GLY A 78 -7.71 3.00 6.30
CA GLY A 78 -8.27 1.69 6.60
C GLY A 78 -9.52 1.75 7.46
N HIS A 79 -9.43 2.43 8.61
CA HIS A 79 -10.56 2.62 9.52
C HIS A 79 -11.69 3.45 8.87
N PHE A 80 -11.34 4.50 8.12
CA PHE A 80 -12.30 5.33 7.41
C PHE A 80 -13.14 4.53 6.40
N PHE A 81 -12.52 3.57 5.70
CA PHE A 81 -13.19 2.66 4.77
C PHE A 81 -13.77 1.40 5.44
N GLY A 82 -13.89 1.37 6.77
CA GLY A 82 -14.63 0.34 7.49
C GLY A 82 -13.83 -0.92 7.84
N ALA A 83 -12.50 -0.85 7.88
CA ALA A 83 -11.70 -1.95 8.42
C ALA A 83 -12.03 -2.20 9.90
N ASP A 84 -12.35 -3.45 10.23
CA ASP A 84 -12.54 -3.92 11.61
C ASP A 84 -11.29 -4.66 12.08
N ASN A 85 -10.64 -4.15 13.12
CA ASN A 85 -9.44 -4.74 13.72
C ASN A 85 -9.70 -6.11 14.39
N LYS A 86 -10.97 -6.52 14.54
CA LYS A 86 -11.36 -7.85 15.04
C LYS A 86 -11.63 -8.86 13.92
N ALA A 87 -11.61 -8.43 12.66
CA ALA A 87 -11.81 -9.31 11.52
C ALA A 87 -10.57 -10.18 11.25
N SER A 88 -10.78 -11.30 10.55
CA SER A 88 -9.69 -12.17 10.08
C SER A 88 -8.75 -11.51 9.06
N HIS A 89 -9.17 -10.39 8.45
CA HIS A 89 -8.37 -9.56 7.56
C HIS A 89 -8.16 -8.21 8.24
N LYS A 90 -6.97 -8.04 8.81
CA LYS A 90 -6.62 -6.87 9.62
C LYS A 90 -5.97 -5.79 8.77
N VAL A 91 -6.15 -4.54 9.18
CA VAL A 91 -5.36 -3.42 8.66
C VAL A 91 -4.32 -3.06 9.70
N CYS A 92 -3.05 -3.16 9.32
CA CYS A 92 -1.93 -2.78 10.16
C CYS A 92 -1.27 -1.51 9.62
N ASN A 93 -0.92 -0.59 10.52
CA ASN A 93 -0.38 0.70 10.17
C ASN A 93 0.97 0.90 10.85
N TRP A 94 1.96 1.37 10.10
CA TRP A 94 3.27 1.75 10.62
C TRP A 94 3.64 3.14 10.12
N THR A 95 4.23 3.93 11.01
CA THR A 95 4.96 5.15 10.62
C THR A 95 6.44 4.82 10.64
N VAL A 96 7.13 5.10 9.53
CA VAL A 96 8.55 4.81 9.37
C VAL A 96 9.26 6.06 8.89
N SER A 97 10.23 6.52 9.66
CA SER A 97 11.06 7.71 9.43
C SER A 97 12.56 7.38 9.41
N THR A 98 12.96 6.18 9.85
CA THR A 98 14.36 5.74 9.86
C THR A 98 14.53 4.35 9.24
N TRP A 99 15.76 4.03 8.82
CA TRP A 99 16.09 2.69 8.35
C TRP A 99 15.85 1.61 9.41
N GLY A 100 16.17 1.88 10.68
CA GLY A 100 15.92 0.93 11.77
C GLY A 100 14.42 0.66 12.00
N GLU A 101 13.57 1.69 11.85
CA GLU A 101 12.11 1.52 11.90
C GLU A 101 11.58 0.72 10.70
N LEU A 102 12.16 0.91 9.52
CA LEU A 102 11.81 0.14 8.33
C LEU A 102 12.16 -1.33 8.52
N GLU A 103 13.38 -1.62 8.95
CA GLU A 103 13.84 -2.98 9.24
C GLU A 103 12.95 -3.65 10.28
N ALA A 104 12.63 -2.95 11.37
CA ALA A 104 11.72 -3.44 12.41
C ALA A 104 10.31 -3.75 11.87
N ALA A 105 9.77 -2.90 10.98
CA ALA A 105 8.47 -3.14 10.35
C ALA A 105 8.52 -4.35 9.40
N LEU A 106 9.57 -4.49 8.60
CA LEU A 106 9.72 -5.58 7.63
C LEU A 106 9.85 -6.96 8.28
N VAL A 107 10.43 -7.04 9.48
CA VAL A 107 10.55 -8.30 10.23
C VAL A 107 9.35 -8.60 11.13
N HIS A 108 8.42 -7.64 11.29
CA HIS A 108 7.24 -7.82 12.13
C HIS A 108 6.37 -8.98 11.61
N PRO A 109 5.91 -9.92 12.46
CA PRO A 109 5.17 -11.10 12.01
C PRO A 109 3.95 -10.80 11.14
N ASP A 110 3.23 -9.71 11.46
CA ASP A 110 2.03 -9.29 10.72
C ASP A 110 2.31 -8.89 9.26
N LEU A 111 3.47 -8.27 9.02
CA LEU A 111 3.89 -7.86 7.70
C LEU A 111 4.59 -9.01 6.97
N LYS A 112 5.44 -9.78 7.67
CA LYS A 112 6.24 -10.85 7.07
C LYS A 112 5.43 -12.11 6.73
N TYR A 113 4.51 -12.51 7.61
CA TYR A 113 3.78 -13.78 7.52
C TYR A 113 2.27 -13.63 7.66
N GLY A 114 1.78 -12.44 8.04
CA GLY A 114 0.35 -12.22 8.23
C GLY A 114 -0.45 -12.24 6.93
N THR A 115 -1.75 -12.05 7.07
CA THR A 115 -2.73 -11.68 6.03
C THR A 115 -3.28 -10.30 6.38
N GLY A 116 -3.93 -9.63 5.44
CA GLY A 116 -4.40 -8.26 5.66
C GLY A 116 -3.80 -7.22 4.73
N LEU A 117 -4.10 -5.96 5.07
CA LEU A 117 -3.53 -4.74 4.51
C LEU A 117 -2.51 -4.12 5.47
#